data_AF-A0A519C8Y0-F1
#
_entry.id   AF-A0A519C8Y0-F1
#
_cell.length_a   1.000
_cell.length_b   1.000
_cell.length_c   1.000
_cell.angle_alpha   90.00
_cell.angle_beta   90.00
_cell.angle_gamma   90.00
#
_symmetry.space_group_name_H-M   'P 1'
#
loop_
_entity.id
_entity.type
_entity.pdbx_description
1 polymer ?
#
loop_
_entity_poly.entity_id
_entity_poly.type
_entity_poly.pdbx_seq_one_letter_code
_entity_poly.pdbx_strand_id
1 'polypeptide(L)'
;MDEAKNNIVNILKMEGHKIDSGNLFIAFKEAGEEMSNFKPALDELKDEGKIKSDSDGNIMTVEDFQREKSQESDNVDNEVEEEKIEKESETTVENDNELESIIKLKEETDSWLIDKLKNEGSDEGLKAEVQELRKRVEKLEKIIENMTRAFD
;
A
#
# COMPACT_ATOMS: atom_id res chain seq x y z
N MET A 1 18.26 -21.21 2.76
CA MET A 1 18.29 -20.04 3.66
C MET A 1 17.54 -18.87 3.05
N ASP A 2 17.93 -18.38 1.86
CA ASP A 2 17.23 -17.24 1.24
C ASP A 2 15.76 -17.51 0.90
N GLU A 3 15.42 -18.74 0.53
CA GLU A 3 14.03 -19.15 0.26
C GLU A 3 13.16 -19.07 1.52
N ALA A 4 13.65 -19.61 2.65
CA ALA A 4 12.99 -19.47 3.95
C ALA A 4 12.80 -18.00 4.36
N LYS A 5 13.80 -17.14 4.16
CA LYS A 5 13.69 -15.70 4.43
C LYS A 5 12.62 -15.04 3.57
N ASN A 6 12.62 -15.33 2.27
CA ASN A 6 11.64 -14.79 1.34
C ASN A 6 10.23 -15.26 1.69
N ASN A 7 10.07 -16.53 2.09
CA ASN A 7 8.78 -17.08 2.48
C ASN A 7 8.25 -16.44 3.77
N ILE A 8 9.08 -16.20 4.78
CA ILE A 8 8.68 -15.43 5.97
C ILE A 8 8.18 -14.03 5.58
N VAL A 9 8.92 -13.31 4.74
CA VAL A 9 8.51 -11.96 4.29
C VAL A 9 7.21 -12.01 3.47
N ASN A 10 7.04 -13.01 2.61
CA ASN A 10 5.83 -13.17 1.81
C ASN A 10 4.60 -13.46 2.69
N ILE A 11 4.74 -14.31 3.71
CA ILE A 11 3.68 -14.59 4.67
C ILE A 11 3.27 -13.30 5.41
N LEU A 12 4.24 -12.52 5.88
CA LEU A 12 3.97 -11.22 6.54
C LEU A 12 3.19 -10.27 5.62
N LYS A 13 3.51 -10.25 4.32
CA LYS A 13 2.80 -9.43 3.33
C LYS A 13 1.39 -9.93 3.03
N MET A 14 1.10 -11.21 3.21
CA MET A 14 -0.22 -11.80 2.94
C MET A 14 -1.15 -11.78 4.16
N GLU A 15 -0.64 -12.08 5.37
CA GLU A 15 -1.46 -12.26 6.57
C GLU A 15 -1.71 -10.98 7.39
N GLY A 16 -1.69 -9.82 6.74
CA GLY A 16 -2.11 -8.56 7.37
C GLY A 16 -0.99 -7.80 8.08
N HIS A 17 0.24 -7.87 7.57
CA HIS A 17 1.40 -7.06 7.95
C HIS A 17 1.95 -7.29 9.37
N LYS A 18 1.15 -7.86 10.27
CA LYS A 18 1.46 -8.11 11.67
C LYS A 18 0.86 -9.45 12.09
N ILE A 19 1.71 -10.36 12.54
CA ILE A 19 1.32 -11.74 12.90
C ILE A 19 2.08 -12.21 14.14
N ASP A 20 1.47 -13.00 15.00
CA ASP A 20 2.19 -13.61 16.12
C ASP A 20 3.21 -14.65 15.62
N SER A 21 4.29 -14.82 16.39
CA SER A 21 5.35 -15.78 16.07
C SER A 21 4.88 -17.23 15.92
N GLY A 22 3.78 -17.62 16.58
CA GLY A 22 3.19 -18.96 16.48
C GLY A 22 2.49 -19.19 15.16
N ASN A 23 1.60 -18.27 14.77
CA ASN A 23 0.90 -18.33 13.49
C ASN A 23 1.87 -18.17 12.31
N LEU A 24 2.89 -17.32 12.43
CA LEU A 24 3.95 -17.22 11.43
C LEU A 24 4.68 -18.55 11.22
N PHE A 25 4.96 -19.28 12.31
CA PHE A 25 5.57 -20.60 12.23
C PHE A 25 4.65 -21.63 11.56
N ILE A 26 3.34 -21.58 11.84
CA ILE A 26 2.35 -22.46 11.21
C ILE A 26 2.27 -22.19 9.70
N ALA A 27 2.08 -20.94 9.31
CA ALA A 27 2.04 -20.54 7.89
C ALA A 27 3.34 -20.87 7.16
N PHE A 28 4.50 -20.71 7.82
CA PHE A 28 5.79 -21.10 7.27
C PHE A 28 5.88 -22.60 6.99
N LYS A 29 5.39 -23.43 7.94
CA LYS A 29 5.31 -24.88 7.74
C LYS A 29 4.31 -25.25 6.64
N GLU A 30 3.16 -24.58 6.57
CA GLU A 30 2.14 -24.81 5.54
C GLU A 30 2.62 -24.46 4.14
N ALA A 31 3.54 -23.49 4.02
CA ALA A 31 4.24 -23.17 2.78
C ALA A 31 5.22 -24.27 2.32
N GLY A 32 5.38 -25.35 3.09
CA GLY A 32 6.21 -26.51 2.73
C GLY A 32 7.67 -26.38 3.15
N GLU A 33 8.01 -25.43 4.01
CA GLU A 33 9.37 -25.21 4.50
C GLU A 33 9.76 -26.14 5.68
N GLU A 34 11.06 -26.34 5.85
CA GLU A 34 11.59 -27.13 6.96
C GLU A 34 11.60 -26.32 8.26
N MET A 35 11.07 -26.90 9.35
CA MET A 35 11.02 -26.26 10.68
C MET A 35 12.39 -25.80 11.19
N SER A 36 13.46 -26.52 10.84
CA SER A 36 14.85 -26.19 11.20
C SER A 36 15.32 -24.87 10.61
N ASN A 37 14.76 -24.46 9.48
CA ASN A 37 15.15 -23.24 8.77
C ASN A 37 14.43 -21.99 9.29
N PHE A 38 13.33 -22.17 10.03
CA PHE A 38 12.52 -21.06 10.52
C PHE A 38 13.31 -20.12 11.43
N LYS A 39 13.84 -20.65 12.54
CA LYS A 39 14.53 -19.84 13.54
C LYS A 39 15.79 -19.15 12.97
N PRO A 40 16.69 -19.84 12.24
CA PRO A 40 17.83 -19.20 11.60
C PRO A 40 17.43 -18.09 10.62
N ALA A 41 16.43 -18.33 9.76
CA ALA A 41 15.95 -17.34 8.81
C ALA A 41 15.32 -16.12 9.51
N LEU A 42 14.58 -16.35 10.60
CA LEU A 42 13.95 -15.29 11.39
C LEU A 42 15.00 -14.43 12.11
N ASP A 43 16.00 -15.05 12.71
CA ASP A 43 17.10 -14.36 13.38
C ASP A 43 17.90 -13.53 12.36
N GLU A 44 18.22 -14.09 11.17
CA GLU A 44 18.88 -13.35 10.09
C GLU A 44 18.05 -12.16 9.59
N LEU A 45 16.73 -12.31 9.40
CA LEU A 45 15.86 -11.21 8.97
C LEU A 45 15.80 -10.08 10.00
N LYS A 46 15.88 -10.43 11.29
CA LYS A 46 15.94 -9.46 12.39
C LYS A 46 17.28 -8.74 12.41
N ASP A 47 18.37 -9.45 12.24
CA ASP A 47 19.73 -8.89 12.19
C ASP A 47 19.95 -8.01 10.95
N GLU A 48 19.34 -8.39 9.81
CA GLU A 48 19.31 -7.59 8.58
C GLU A 48 18.39 -6.35 8.68
N GLY A 49 17.64 -6.19 9.78
CA GLY A 49 16.71 -5.08 9.98
C GLY A 49 15.53 -5.09 9.01
N LYS A 50 15.13 -6.27 8.51
CA LYS A 50 13.97 -6.42 7.60
C LYS A 50 12.67 -6.62 8.34
N ILE A 51 12.72 -7.22 9.53
CA ILE A 51 11.55 -7.47 10.38
C ILE A 51 11.78 -6.90 11.78
N LYS A 52 10.69 -6.64 12.49
CA LYS A 52 10.69 -6.22 13.89
C LYS A 52 9.61 -6.96 14.66
N SER A 53 9.85 -7.14 15.95
CA SER A 53 8.86 -7.66 16.89
C SER A 53 8.35 -6.54 17.79
N ASP A 54 7.06 -6.54 18.08
CA ASP A 54 6.46 -5.67 19.09
C ASP A 54 6.53 -6.30 20.50
N SER A 55 6.01 -5.57 21.49
CA SER A 55 5.94 -6.04 22.89
C SER A 55 5.01 -7.23 23.10
N ASP A 56 4.07 -7.46 22.18
CA ASP A 56 3.06 -8.53 22.26
C ASP A 56 3.54 -9.82 21.58
N GLY A 57 4.75 -9.82 20.99
CA GLY A 57 5.33 -10.96 20.31
C GLY A 57 4.84 -11.15 18.88
N ASN A 58 4.23 -10.10 18.30
CA ASN A 58 3.92 -10.04 16.89
C ASN A 58 5.15 -9.61 16.10
N ILE A 59 5.26 -10.13 14.88
CA ILE A 59 6.33 -9.90 13.93
C ILE A 59 5.71 -9.20 12.73
N MET A 60 6.40 -8.15 12.26
CA MET A 60 6.03 -7.37 11.09
C MET A 60 7.28 -6.97 10.31
N THR A 61 7.11 -6.50 9.08
CA THR A 61 8.23 -5.90 8.34
C THR A 61 8.58 -4.52 8.91
N VAL A 62 9.83 -4.08 8.77
CA VAL A 62 10.22 -2.72 9.21
C VAL A 62 9.48 -1.64 8.42
N GLU A 63 9.18 -1.90 7.15
CA GLU A 63 8.36 -1.01 6.31
C GLU A 63 6.95 -0.83 6.90
N ASP A 64 6.32 -1.93 7.31
CA ASP A 64 4.99 -1.89 7.93
C ASP A 64 5.02 -1.25 9.31
N PHE A 65 6.06 -1.51 10.12
CA PHE A 65 6.26 -0.85 11.41
C PHE A 65 6.37 0.68 11.26
N GLN A 66 7.12 1.16 10.26
CA GLN A 66 7.23 2.58 9.98
C GLN A 66 5.90 3.18 9.51
N ARG A 67 5.15 2.45 8.68
CA ARG A 67 3.82 2.86 8.22
C ARG A 67 2.83 2.99 9.38
N GLU A 68 2.77 2.00 10.28
CA GLU A 68 1.93 2.05 11.48
C GLU A 68 2.31 3.26 12.34
N LYS A 69 3.61 3.45 12.59
CA LYS A 69 4.10 4.58 13.37
C LYS A 69 3.76 5.93 12.74
N SER A 70 3.87 6.07 11.42
CA SER A 70 3.49 7.29 10.71
C SER A 70 1.99 7.59 10.76
N GLN A 71 1.15 6.56 10.79
CA GLN A 71 -0.31 6.73 10.97
C GLN A 71 -0.68 7.06 12.41
N GLU A 72 0.07 6.55 13.39
CA GLU A 72 -0.16 6.81 14.81
C GLU A 72 0.42 8.15 15.29
N SER A 73 1.49 8.64 14.64
CA SER A 73 2.14 9.92 14.96
C SER A 73 1.33 11.18 14.64
N ASP A 74 0.16 11.06 13.99
CA ASP A 74 -0.81 12.16 13.90
C ASP A 74 -1.52 12.43 15.26
N ASN A 75 -1.24 11.65 16.32
CA ASN A 75 -1.93 11.80 17.60
C ASN A 75 -1.09 11.99 18.87
N VAL A 76 0.22 11.72 18.96
CA VAL A 76 0.99 12.04 20.19
C VAL A 76 2.48 12.28 19.93
N ASP A 77 2.95 13.42 20.45
CA ASP A 77 4.33 13.87 20.59
C ASP A 77 5.17 12.93 21.48
N ASN A 78 6.42 12.68 21.06
CA ASN A 78 7.60 12.22 21.84
C ASN A 78 7.49 11.03 22.82
N GLU A 79 8.29 9.99 22.58
CA GLU A 79 9.02 9.10 23.52
C GLU A 79 9.43 7.82 22.73
N VAL A 80 10.62 7.21 22.75
CA VAL A 80 11.98 7.33 23.31
C VAL A 80 12.84 6.57 22.25
N GLU A 81 14.15 6.71 22.02
CA GLU A 81 15.28 6.37 22.90
C GLU A 81 16.56 6.46 22.05
N GLU A 82 17.62 6.92 22.70
CA GLU A 82 18.90 7.32 22.16
C GLU A 82 19.71 6.12 21.62
N GLU A 83 20.14 6.17 20.36
CA GLU A 83 21.48 5.67 20.00
C GLU A 83 22.22 6.71 19.15
N LYS A 84 23.37 7.10 19.68
CA LYS A 84 24.33 8.09 19.17
C LYS A 84 24.48 8.09 17.64
N ILE A 85 24.22 9.25 17.05
CA ILE A 85 24.94 9.70 15.86
C ILE A 85 25.43 11.12 16.18
N GLU A 86 26.74 11.23 16.41
CA GLU A 86 27.42 12.50 16.64
C GLU A 86 27.25 13.43 15.43
N LYS A 87 27.04 14.71 15.76
CA LYS A 87 26.86 15.85 14.86
C LYS A 87 27.95 15.96 13.79
N GLU A 88 27.54 16.24 12.56
CA GLU A 88 28.14 17.33 11.80
C GLU A 88 27.03 18.22 11.22
N SER A 89 27.10 19.48 11.63
CA SER A 89 26.34 20.61 11.11
C SER A 89 26.77 20.95 9.69
N GLU A 90 25.83 21.29 8.80
CA GLU A 90 25.77 22.62 8.17
C GLU A 90 24.57 22.73 7.21
N THR A 91 23.77 23.76 7.48
CA THR A 91 22.97 24.60 6.57
C THR A 91 23.03 24.31 5.07
N THR A 92 21.86 24.24 4.42
CA THR A 92 21.46 25.20 3.36
C THR A 92 20.00 25.04 2.93
N VAL A 93 19.41 26.19 2.67
CA VAL A 93 18.03 26.46 2.28
C VAL A 93 17.79 26.01 0.84
N GLU A 94 17.42 24.76 0.60
CA GLU A 94 16.97 24.29 -0.73
C GLU A 94 15.99 23.11 -0.57
N ASN A 95 14.81 23.28 0.05
CA ASN A 95 13.77 22.24 -0.14
C ASN A 95 12.29 22.63 -0.05
N ASP A 96 11.95 23.92 -0.07
CA ASP A 96 10.54 24.34 -0.03
C ASP A 96 9.78 23.91 -1.30
N ASN A 97 10.46 23.83 -2.45
CA ASN A 97 9.85 23.39 -3.73
C ASN A 97 9.52 21.89 -3.77
N GLU A 98 10.33 21.04 -3.14
CA GLU A 98 10.10 19.59 -3.14
C GLU A 98 8.93 19.26 -2.20
N LEU A 99 8.87 19.92 -1.05
CA LEU A 99 7.73 19.85 -0.14
C LEU A 99 6.44 20.35 -0.80
N GLU A 100 6.46 21.49 -1.50
CA GLU A 100 5.28 21.95 -2.26
C GLU A 100 4.88 20.98 -3.38
N SER A 101 5.84 20.32 -4.03
CA SER A 101 5.56 19.32 -5.06
C SER A 101 4.93 18.06 -4.47
N ILE A 102 5.40 17.63 -3.30
CA ILE A 102 4.82 16.50 -2.55
C ILE A 102 3.41 16.84 -2.07
N ILE A 103 3.18 18.06 -1.58
CA ILE A 103 1.84 18.52 -1.15
C ILE A 103 0.87 18.53 -2.34
N LYS A 104 1.28 19.03 -3.51
CA LYS A 104 0.44 18.99 -4.72
C LYS A 104 0.11 17.57 -5.16
N LEU A 105 1.10 16.68 -5.17
CA LEU A 105 0.89 15.26 -5.50
C LEU A 105 -0.08 14.58 -4.53
N LYS A 106 -0.01 14.93 -3.25
CA LYS A 106 -0.96 14.47 -2.23
C LYS A 106 -2.37 14.98 -2.53
N GLU A 107 -2.54 16.28 -2.79
CA GLU A 107 -3.85 16.88 -3.11
C GLU A 107 -4.48 16.30 -4.39
N GLU A 108 -3.67 16.06 -5.43
CA GLU A 108 -4.10 15.40 -6.66
C GLU A 108 -4.54 13.95 -6.40
N THR A 109 -3.79 13.22 -5.58
CA THR A 109 -4.10 11.82 -5.21
C THR A 109 -5.39 11.75 -4.38
N ASP A 110 -5.54 12.64 -3.39
CA ASP A 110 -6.74 12.75 -2.56
C ASP A 110 -7.96 13.10 -3.41
N SER A 111 -7.83 14.03 -4.36
CA SER A 111 -8.90 14.41 -5.30
C SER A 111 -9.30 13.24 -6.20
N TRP A 112 -8.32 12.51 -6.74
CA TRP A 112 -8.56 11.33 -7.55
C TRP A 112 -9.24 10.21 -6.77
N LEU A 113 -8.85 9.97 -5.52
CA LEU A 113 -9.50 9.02 -4.62
C LEU A 113 -10.95 9.40 -4.32
N ILE A 114 -11.22 10.69 -4.08
CA ILE A 114 -12.57 11.20 -3.85
C ILE A 114 -13.44 11.00 -5.09
N ASP A 115 -12.94 11.32 -6.29
CA ASP A 115 -13.68 11.13 -7.53
C ASP A 115 -13.90 9.66 -7.85
N LYS A 116 -12.90 8.81 -7.57
CA LYS A 116 -13.03 7.36 -7.70
C LYS A 116 -14.08 6.81 -6.75
N LEU A 117 -14.07 7.20 -5.47
CA LEU A 117 -15.07 6.77 -4.48
C LEU A 117 -16.47 7.32 -4.77
N LYS A 118 -16.59 8.54 -5.31
CA LYS A 118 -17.86 9.08 -5.78
C LYS A 118 -18.42 8.27 -6.96
N ASN A 119 -17.57 7.79 -7.85
CA ASN A 119 -17.96 7.05 -9.05
C ASN A 119 -18.08 5.53 -8.83
N GLU A 120 -17.37 4.94 -7.86
CA GLU A 120 -17.42 3.51 -7.54
C GLU A 120 -18.65 3.12 -6.69
N GLY A 121 -19.46 4.07 -6.20
CA GLY A 121 -20.50 3.78 -5.20
C GLY A 121 -21.90 4.34 -5.43
N SER A 122 -22.15 5.21 -6.42
CA SER A 122 -23.50 5.72 -6.67
C SER A 122 -24.12 5.07 -7.90
N ASP A 123 -25.07 4.16 -7.68
CA ASP A 123 -25.94 3.57 -8.71
C ASP A 123 -26.55 4.65 -9.62
N GLU A 124 -26.81 5.84 -9.08
CA GLU A 124 -27.34 6.99 -9.81
C GLU A 124 -26.33 7.59 -10.83
N GLY A 125 -25.03 7.61 -10.50
CA GLY A 125 -23.96 8.13 -11.37
C GLY A 125 -23.68 7.18 -12.55
N LEU A 126 -23.52 5.90 -12.25
CA LEU A 126 -23.38 4.85 -13.26
C LEU A 126 -24.62 4.79 -14.17
N LYS A 127 -25.82 4.93 -13.60
CA LYS A 127 -27.08 4.98 -14.36
C LYS A 127 -27.18 6.21 -15.25
N ALA A 128 -26.69 7.38 -14.81
CA ALA A 128 -26.63 8.59 -15.64
C ALA A 128 -25.66 8.40 -16.82
N GLU A 129 -24.46 7.84 -16.57
CA GLU A 129 -23.47 7.56 -17.60
C GLU A 129 -23.98 6.51 -18.61
N VAL A 130 -24.61 5.43 -18.13
CA VAL A 130 -25.25 4.41 -18.98
C VAL A 130 -26.39 5.02 -19.82
N GLN A 131 -27.16 5.96 -19.28
CA GLN A 131 -28.19 6.66 -20.04
C GLN A 131 -27.61 7.57 -21.13
N GLU A 132 -26.51 8.26 -20.85
CA GLU A 132 -25.82 9.10 -21.84
C GLU A 132 -25.20 8.25 -22.96
N LEU A 133 -24.56 7.14 -22.59
CA LEU A 133 -24.03 6.16 -23.55
C LEU A 133 -25.14 5.60 -24.44
N ARG A 134 -26.29 5.23 -23.87
CA ARG A 134 -27.46 4.77 -24.64
C ARG A 134 -27.92 5.81 -25.67
N LYS A 135 -28.04 7.08 -25.27
CA LYS A 135 -28.42 8.17 -26.20
C LYS A 135 -27.41 8.34 -27.32
N ARG A 136 -26.12 8.22 -27.00
CA ARG A 136 -25.03 8.34 -27.99
C ARG A 136 -25.06 7.18 -28.99
N VAL A 137 -25.30 5.96 -28.53
CA VAL A 137 -25.46 4.77 -29.39
C VAL A 137 -26.66 4.94 -30.31
N GLU A 138 -27.83 5.32 -29.79
CA GLU A 138 -29.04 5.52 -30.59
C GLU A 138 -28.84 6.58 -31.69
N LYS A 139 -28.12 7.66 -31.40
CA LYS A 139 -27.76 8.68 -32.40
C LYS A 139 -26.85 8.10 -33.48
N LEU A 140 -25.88 7.26 -33.13
CA LEU A 140 -24.98 6.61 -34.08
C LEU A 140 -25.74 5.60 -34.96
N GLU A 141 -26.64 4.81 -34.38
CA GLU A 141 -27.50 3.87 -35.13
C GLU A 141 -28.33 4.59 -36.19
N LYS A 142 -28.94 5.73 -35.84
CA LYS A 142 -29.71 6.54 -36.78
C LYS A 142 -28.85 7.14 -37.90
N ILE A 143 -27.62 7.54 -37.59
CA ILE A 143 -26.67 8.01 -38.60
C ILE A 143 -26.31 6.87 -39.55
N ILE A 144 -25.99 5.69 -39.02
CA ILE A 144 -25.67 4.49 -39.81
C ILE A 144 -26.86 4.11 -40.70
N GLU A 145 -28.08 4.08 -40.17
CA GLU A 145 -29.30 3.77 -40.93
C GLU A 145 -29.49 4.75 -42.11
N ASN A 146 -29.27 6.05 -41.88
CA ASN A 146 -29.35 7.06 -42.93
C ASN A 146 -28.24 6.90 -43.98
N MET A 147 -27.03 6.53 -43.56
CA MET A 147 -25.93 6.25 -44.48
C MET A 147 -26.25 5.02 -45.33
N THR A 148 -26.71 3.93 -44.72
CA THR A 148 -27.10 2.70 -45.43
C THR A 148 -28.23 2.98 -46.44
N ARG A 149 -29.26 3.73 -46.04
CA ARG A 149 -30.36 4.14 -46.94
C ARG A 149 -29.88 5.05 -48.09
N ALA A 150 -28.78 5.77 -47.92
CA ALA A 150 -28.20 6.57 -49.00
C ALA A 150 -27.38 5.74 -50.01
N PHE A 151 -27.06 4.48 -49.68
CA PHE A 151 -26.39 3.54 -50.56
C PHE A 151 -27.33 2.50 -51.21
N ASP A 152 -28.59 2.42 -50.76
CA ASP A 152 -29.69 1.72 -51.42
C ASP A 152 -30.35 2.60 -52.50
#